data_AF-A0A812VBY2-F1
#
_entry.id   AF-A0A812VBY2-F1
#
_cell.length_a   1.000
_cell.length_b   1.000
_cell.length_c   1.000
_cell.angle_alpha   90.00
_cell.angle_beta   90.00
_cell.angle_gamma   90.00
#
_symmetry.space_group_name_H-M   'P 1'
#
loop_
_entity.id
_entity.type
_entity.pdbx_description
1 polymer ?
#
loop_
_entity_poly.entity_id
_entity_poly.type
_entity_poly.pdbx_seq_one_letter_code
_entity_poly.pdbx_strand_id
1 'polypeptide(L)'
;MAPSEEEATPQIIDCIPLIEAATKQKEEGNSAVKRKAYSEAVTSYTHGISILDKADGHPVLRTEGQQMVELKAVLYSNIAQCFLSQELYRRAIESADSCLQLDPSNAKALNRRSLAFEAIRSYAPALEDVLALQQLGGGGLSVESLAERAASLRAKQEEVERAAKEEADFKADDPIGMAMVNVKERFDEVVEKYDLRDGEAAGEVADWLTSGEWDVTPKRIAQRFKMEEEAGLGFRGLGSLGFGV
;
A
#
# COMPACT_ATOMS: atom_id res chain seq x y z
N MET A 1 -42.22 41.93 -1.40
CA MET A 1 -41.71 41.23 -2.60
C MET A 1 -40.44 40.52 -2.16
N ALA A 2 -40.51 39.21 -1.99
CA ALA A 2 -39.31 38.38 -1.83
C ALA A 2 -38.56 38.37 -3.16
N PRO A 3 -37.22 38.44 -3.18
CA PRO A 3 -36.47 38.25 -4.41
C PRO A 3 -36.67 36.79 -4.84
N SER A 4 -37.18 36.62 -6.05
CA SER A 4 -37.22 35.34 -6.74
C SER A 4 -35.81 34.78 -6.83
N GLU A 5 -35.59 33.63 -6.18
CA GLU A 5 -34.43 32.79 -6.43
C GLU A 5 -34.43 32.45 -7.92
N GLU A 6 -33.55 33.08 -8.69
CA GLU A 6 -33.20 32.59 -10.02
C GLU A 6 -32.60 31.21 -9.82
N GLU A 7 -33.40 30.17 -10.04
CA GLU A 7 -32.91 28.81 -10.20
C GLU A 7 -31.87 28.84 -11.32
N ALA A 8 -30.59 28.86 -10.94
CA ALA A 8 -29.48 28.72 -11.86
C ALA A 8 -29.62 27.35 -12.53
N THR A 9 -30.22 27.33 -13.72
CA THR A 9 -30.32 26.13 -14.53
C THR A 9 -28.91 25.60 -14.69
N PRO A 10 -28.65 24.34 -14.30
CA PRO A 10 -27.29 23.86 -14.24
C PRO A 10 -26.77 23.78 -15.69
N GLN A 11 -25.82 24.65 -16.02
CA GLN A 11 -25.26 24.75 -17.35
C GLN A 11 -24.61 23.40 -17.70
N ILE A 12 -25.12 22.75 -18.74
CA ILE A 12 -24.55 21.50 -19.25
C ILE A 12 -23.19 21.84 -19.85
N ILE A 13 -22.14 21.20 -19.36
CA ILE A 13 -20.79 21.38 -19.90
C ILE A 13 -20.67 20.58 -21.19
N ASP A 14 -20.26 21.24 -22.26
CA ASP A 14 -19.82 20.58 -23.49
C ASP A 14 -18.49 19.87 -23.23
N CYS A 15 -18.54 18.54 -23.20
CA CYS A 15 -17.40 17.71 -22.87
C CYS A 15 -16.57 17.33 -24.10
N ILE A 16 -17.06 17.59 -25.31
CA ILE A 16 -16.34 17.31 -26.56
C ILE A 16 -14.94 17.94 -26.56
N PRO A 17 -14.75 19.24 -26.28
CA PRO A 17 -13.41 19.84 -26.26
C PRO A 17 -12.50 19.23 -25.17
N LEU A 18 -13.07 18.77 -24.05
CA LEU A 18 -12.31 18.10 -23.00
C LEU A 18 -11.85 16.70 -23.43
N ILE A 19 -12.72 15.95 -24.10
CA ILE A 19 -12.43 14.62 -24.67
C ILE A 19 -11.35 14.74 -25.75
N GLU A 20 -11.43 15.75 -26.63
CA GLU A 20 -10.43 16.01 -27.65
C GLU A 20 -9.07 16.36 -27.04
N ALA A 21 -9.05 17.28 -26.06
CA ALA A 21 -7.82 17.66 -25.37
C ALA A 21 -7.18 16.48 -24.62
N ALA A 22 -7.97 15.65 -23.94
CA ALA A 22 -7.48 14.44 -23.28
C ALA A 22 -7.01 13.38 -24.28
N THR A 23 -7.65 13.28 -25.45
CA THR A 23 -7.22 12.39 -26.53
C THR A 23 -5.87 12.80 -27.10
N LYS A 24 -5.61 14.11 -27.24
CA LYS A 24 -4.28 14.62 -27.60
C LYS A 24 -3.23 14.22 -26.57
N GLN A 25 -3.53 14.37 -25.28
CA GLN A 25 -2.64 13.94 -24.19
C GLN A 25 -2.37 12.43 -24.21
N LYS A 26 -3.38 11.62 -24.53
CA LYS A 26 -3.22 10.17 -24.74
C LYS A 26 -2.23 9.87 -25.87
N GLU A 27 -2.31 10.58 -26.99
CA GLU A 27 -1.42 10.38 -28.14
C GLU A 27 0.02 10.80 -27.84
N GLU A 28 0.20 11.91 -27.13
CA GLU A 28 1.50 12.37 -26.63
C GLU A 28 2.12 11.32 -25.70
N GLY A 29 1.35 10.83 -24.73
CA GLY A 29 1.76 9.74 -23.84
C GLY A 29 2.12 8.46 -24.59
N ASN A 30 1.31 8.04 -25.56
CA ASN A 30 1.60 6.87 -26.40
C ASN A 30 2.91 7.03 -27.19
N SER A 31 3.22 8.26 -27.61
CA SER A 31 4.45 8.57 -28.33
C SER A 31 5.67 8.53 -27.39
N ALA A 32 5.52 8.98 -26.14
CA ALA A 32 6.53 8.82 -25.10
C ALA A 32 6.76 7.34 -24.73
N VAL A 33 5.71 6.51 -24.66
CA VAL A 33 5.84 5.05 -24.47
C VAL A 33 6.65 4.40 -25.59
N LYS A 34 6.43 4.79 -26.85
CA LYS A 34 7.23 4.30 -27.99
C LYS A 34 8.72 4.67 -27.85
N ARG A 35 9.02 5.83 -27.24
CA ARG A 35 10.39 6.26 -26.90
C ARG A 35 10.93 5.63 -25.62
N LYS A 36 10.18 4.75 -24.95
CA LYS A 36 10.47 4.19 -23.60
C LYS A 36 10.62 5.25 -22.51
N ALA A 37 10.12 6.47 -22.74
CA ALA A 37 10.08 7.55 -21.76
C ALA A 37 8.83 7.39 -20.88
N TYR A 38 8.84 6.40 -19.99
CA TYR A 38 7.64 6.02 -19.22
C TYR A 38 7.21 7.08 -18.21
N SER A 39 8.15 7.83 -17.62
CA SER A 39 7.85 8.93 -16.71
C SER A 39 7.12 10.07 -17.43
N GLU A 40 7.61 10.49 -18.60
CA GLU A 40 6.94 11.47 -19.47
C GLU A 40 5.53 10.97 -19.86
N ALA A 41 5.42 9.70 -20.25
CA ALA A 41 4.12 9.12 -20.62
C ALA A 41 3.10 9.21 -19.47
N VAL A 42 3.51 8.85 -18.25
CA VAL A 42 2.65 8.98 -17.06
C VAL A 42 2.21 10.42 -16.87
N THR A 43 3.13 11.40 -16.98
CA THR A 43 2.74 12.82 -16.82
C THR A 43 1.71 13.27 -17.85
N SER A 44 1.86 12.89 -19.12
CA SER A 44 0.88 13.20 -20.17
C SER A 44 -0.47 12.54 -19.89
N TYR A 45 -0.50 11.25 -19.50
CA TYR A 45 -1.75 10.57 -19.19
C TYR A 45 -2.45 11.16 -17.96
N THR A 46 -1.72 11.46 -16.89
CA THR A 46 -2.26 12.13 -15.71
C THR A 46 -2.79 13.52 -16.06
N HIS A 47 -2.12 14.26 -16.95
CA HIS A 47 -2.65 15.52 -17.43
C HIS A 47 -3.96 15.34 -18.21
N GLY A 48 -4.05 14.32 -19.06
CA GLY A 48 -5.30 13.94 -19.74
C GLY A 48 -6.45 13.65 -18.77
N ILE A 49 -6.18 12.91 -17.68
CA ILE A 49 -7.17 12.64 -16.64
C ILE A 49 -7.60 13.94 -15.95
N SER A 50 -6.66 14.80 -15.56
CA SER A 50 -6.96 16.09 -14.92
C SER A 50 -7.82 17.03 -15.78
N ILE A 51 -7.74 16.91 -17.12
CA ILE A 51 -8.61 17.64 -18.05
C ILE A 51 -10.03 17.10 -17.99
N LEU A 52 -10.18 15.77 -17.97
CA LEU A 52 -11.48 15.11 -17.88
C LEU A 52 -12.14 15.33 -16.51
N ASP A 53 -11.37 15.40 -15.42
CA ASP A 53 -11.88 15.67 -14.07
C ASP A 53 -12.52 17.06 -13.94
N LYS A 54 -12.26 18.00 -14.87
CA LYS A 54 -12.90 19.33 -14.87
C LYS A 54 -14.41 19.27 -15.12
N ALA A 55 -14.90 18.18 -15.72
CA ALA A 55 -16.33 17.97 -15.90
C ALA A 55 -16.98 17.26 -14.69
N ASP A 56 -16.19 16.74 -13.75
CA ASP A 56 -16.73 16.03 -12.60
C ASP A 56 -17.54 17.00 -11.72
N GLY A 57 -18.75 16.59 -11.30
CA GLY A 57 -19.66 17.43 -10.52
C GLY A 57 -20.55 18.36 -11.35
N HIS A 58 -20.41 18.38 -12.67
CA HIS A 58 -21.28 19.12 -13.57
C HIS A 58 -22.24 18.18 -14.32
N PRO A 59 -23.46 18.63 -14.68
CA PRO A 59 -24.32 17.84 -15.55
C PRO A 59 -23.71 17.77 -16.95
N VAL A 60 -23.51 16.55 -17.42
CA VAL A 60 -22.96 16.25 -18.75
C VAL A 60 -23.96 15.44 -19.56
N LEU A 61 -23.86 15.52 -20.89
CA LEU A 61 -24.62 14.65 -21.76
C LEU A 61 -24.26 13.19 -21.49
N ARG A 62 -25.26 12.29 -21.41
CA ARG A 62 -25.04 10.88 -21.07
C ARG A 62 -24.02 10.20 -21.99
N THR A 63 -24.06 10.51 -23.28
CA THR A 63 -23.13 9.96 -24.27
C THR A 63 -21.70 10.46 -24.06
N GLU A 64 -21.54 11.73 -23.70
CA GLU A 64 -20.24 12.34 -23.47
C GLU A 64 -19.65 11.87 -22.15
N GLY A 65 -20.45 11.79 -21.08
CA GLY A 65 -20.03 11.23 -19.80
C GLY A 65 -19.53 9.78 -19.95
N GLN A 66 -20.21 8.97 -20.74
CA GLN A 66 -19.77 7.60 -21.04
C GLN A 66 -18.42 7.59 -21.77
N GLN A 67 -18.25 8.42 -22.80
CA GLN A 67 -16.98 8.54 -23.53
C GLN A 67 -15.83 9.01 -22.63
N MET A 68 -16.09 9.93 -21.71
CA MET A 68 -15.11 10.39 -20.74
C MET A 68 -14.68 9.27 -19.79
N VAL A 69 -15.63 8.49 -19.27
CA VAL A 69 -15.34 7.35 -18.39
C VAL A 69 -14.50 6.30 -19.13
N GLU A 70 -14.86 5.96 -20.36
CA GLU A 70 -14.09 5.02 -21.20
C GLU A 70 -12.68 5.54 -21.47
N LEU A 71 -12.53 6.83 -21.78
CA LEU A 71 -11.22 7.43 -21.99
C LEU A 71 -10.38 7.47 -20.72
N LYS A 72 -10.97 7.81 -19.55
CA LYS A 72 -10.30 7.75 -18.24
C LYS A 72 -9.81 6.32 -17.95
N ALA A 73 -10.64 5.30 -18.17
CA ALA A 73 -10.26 3.90 -17.99
C ALA A 73 -9.04 3.52 -18.87
N VAL A 74 -9.04 3.91 -20.15
CA VAL A 74 -7.90 3.68 -21.05
C VAL A 74 -6.62 4.37 -20.56
N LEU A 75 -6.72 5.62 -20.08
CA LEU A 75 -5.59 6.37 -19.54
C LEU A 75 -5.01 5.69 -18.29
N TYR A 76 -5.85 5.32 -17.32
CA TYR A 76 -5.41 4.59 -16.13
C TYR A 76 -4.74 3.25 -16.46
N SER A 77 -5.32 2.51 -17.41
CA SER A 77 -4.74 1.25 -17.88
C SER A 77 -3.35 1.47 -18.49
N ASN A 78 -3.14 2.53 -19.28
CA ASN A 78 -1.84 2.86 -19.87
C ASN A 78 -0.82 3.37 -18.84
N ILE A 79 -1.26 4.09 -17.80
CA ILE A 79 -0.41 4.46 -16.66
C ILE A 79 0.07 3.19 -15.94
N ALA A 80 -0.82 2.23 -15.67
CA ALA A 80 -0.45 0.96 -15.06
C ALA A 80 0.61 0.22 -15.87
N GLN A 81 0.51 0.23 -17.21
CA GLN A 81 1.55 -0.32 -18.08
C GLN A 81 2.90 0.38 -17.92
N CYS A 82 2.90 1.71 -17.84
CA CYS A 82 4.13 2.49 -17.68
C CYS A 82 4.79 2.22 -16.32
N PHE A 83 4.00 2.03 -15.26
CA PHE A 83 4.52 1.66 -13.94
C PHE A 83 5.06 0.22 -13.91
N LEU A 84 4.39 -0.72 -14.58
CA LEU A 84 4.92 -2.08 -14.75
C LEU A 84 6.28 -2.08 -15.46
N SER A 85 6.41 -1.29 -16.54
CA SER A 85 7.68 -1.15 -17.27
C SER A 85 8.79 -0.47 -16.47
N GLN A 86 8.46 0.21 -15.37
CA GLN A 86 9.40 0.81 -14.43
C GLN A 86 9.59 -0.04 -13.16
N GLU A 87 8.99 -1.23 -13.07
CA GLU A 87 9.01 -2.09 -11.88
C GLU A 87 8.39 -1.44 -10.63
N LEU A 88 7.58 -0.40 -10.81
CA LEU A 88 6.85 0.30 -9.75
C LEU A 88 5.52 -0.39 -9.48
N TYR A 89 5.58 -1.64 -9.00
CA TYR A 89 4.43 -2.54 -8.92
C TYR A 89 3.25 -2.02 -8.08
N ARG A 90 3.52 -1.39 -6.93
CA ARG A 90 2.45 -0.83 -6.07
C ARG A 90 1.65 0.26 -6.78
N ARG A 91 2.33 1.18 -7.48
CA ARG A 91 1.68 2.23 -8.27
C ARG A 91 0.93 1.67 -9.49
N ALA A 92 1.45 0.58 -10.07
CA ALA A 92 0.77 -0.13 -11.15
C ALA A 92 -0.56 -0.72 -10.67
N ILE A 93 -0.61 -1.30 -9.46
CA ILE A 93 -1.83 -1.82 -8.84
C ILE A 93 -2.84 -0.70 -8.63
N GLU A 94 -2.45 0.40 -8.00
CA GLU A 94 -3.33 1.57 -7.76
C GLU A 94 -3.94 2.13 -9.06
N SER A 95 -3.14 2.20 -10.12
CA SER A 95 -3.59 2.68 -11.43
C SER A 95 -4.52 1.68 -12.10
N ALA A 96 -4.26 0.38 -11.98
CA ALA A 96 -5.14 -0.65 -12.52
C ALA A 96 -6.45 -0.76 -11.73
N ASP A 97 -6.42 -0.56 -10.41
CA ASP A 97 -7.63 -0.47 -9.57
C ASP A 97 -8.52 0.69 -10.00
N SER A 98 -7.92 1.86 -10.23
CA SER A 98 -8.64 3.04 -10.73
C SER A 98 -9.28 2.77 -12.10
N CYS A 99 -8.62 2.00 -12.97
CA CYS A 99 -9.21 1.56 -14.24
C CYS A 99 -10.38 0.61 -14.02
N LEU A 100 -10.25 -0.37 -13.10
CA LEU A 100 -11.26 -1.41 -12.87
C LEU A 100 -12.48 -0.89 -12.11
N GLN A 101 -12.35 0.21 -11.36
CA GLN A 101 -13.49 0.93 -10.79
C GLN A 101 -14.36 1.58 -11.88
N LEU A 102 -13.75 2.00 -13.00
CA LEU A 102 -14.46 2.61 -14.13
C LEU A 102 -14.96 1.57 -15.13
N ASP A 103 -14.15 0.56 -15.43
CA ASP A 103 -14.44 -0.55 -16.33
C ASP A 103 -13.99 -1.88 -15.69
N PRO A 104 -14.89 -2.56 -14.93
CA PRO A 104 -14.57 -3.84 -14.30
C PRO A 104 -14.25 -4.96 -15.29
N SER A 105 -14.67 -4.80 -16.56
CA SER A 105 -14.45 -5.77 -17.63
C SER A 105 -13.16 -5.53 -18.41
N ASN A 106 -12.32 -4.60 -17.95
CA ASN A 106 -11.09 -4.24 -18.66
C ASN A 106 -10.02 -5.34 -18.56
N ALA A 107 -10.00 -6.22 -19.57
CA ALA A 107 -9.07 -7.33 -19.64
C ALA A 107 -7.59 -6.92 -19.54
N LYS A 108 -7.21 -5.75 -20.09
CA LYS A 108 -5.83 -5.24 -20.01
C LYS A 108 -5.47 -4.81 -18.60
N ALA A 109 -6.37 -4.14 -17.89
CA ALA A 109 -6.13 -3.72 -16.51
C ALA A 109 -6.03 -4.92 -15.58
N LEU A 110 -6.92 -5.92 -15.71
CA LEU A 110 -6.84 -7.19 -14.96
C LEU A 110 -5.50 -7.87 -15.17
N ASN A 111 -5.06 -8.01 -16.43
CA ASN A 111 -3.77 -8.63 -16.73
C ASN A 111 -2.59 -7.87 -16.11
N ARG A 112 -2.58 -6.53 -16.23
CA ARG A 112 -1.54 -5.67 -15.68
C ARG A 112 -1.48 -5.74 -14.15
N ARG A 113 -2.63 -5.74 -13.49
CA ARG A 113 -2.75 -5.86 -12.04
C ARG A 113 -2.27 -7.23 -11.54
N SER A 114 -2.68 -8.30 -12.23
CA SER A 114 -2.17 -9.67 -12.01
C SER A 114 -0.64 -9.73 -12.05
N LEU A 115 0.00 -9.13 -13.06
CA LEU A 115 1.45 -9.11 -13.20
C LEU A 115 2.12 -8.32 -12.06
N ALA A 116 1.54 -7.20 -11.65
CA ALA A 116 2.05 -6.40 -10.56
C ALA A 116 1.95 -7.15 -9.21
N PHE A 117 0.82 -7.82 -8.95
CA PHE A 117 0.62 -8.66 -7.76
C PHE A 117 1.60 -9.83 -7.71
N GLU A 118 1.81 -10.51 -8.84
CA GLU A 118 2.79 -11.60 -8.94
C GLU A 118 4.20 -11.11 -8.60
N ALA A 119 4.59 -9.91 -9.07
CA ALA A 119 5.91 -9.35 -8.81
C ALA A 119 6.15 -9.01 -7.32
N ILE A 120 5.10 -8.59 -6.59
CA ILE A 120 5.19 -8.35 -5.14
C ILE A 120 4.90 -9.59 -4.29
N ARG A 121 4.86 -10.78 -4.91
CA ARG A 121 4.55 -12.08 -4.27
C ARG A 121 3.17 -12.15 -3.61
N SER A 122 2.23 -11.32 -4.05
CA SER A 122 0.85 -11.36 -3.61
C SER A 122 0.05 -12.27 -4.56
N TYR A 123 0.18 -13.59 -4.38
CA TYR A 123 -0.32 -14.56 -5.36
C TYR A 123 -1.84 -14.75 -5.34
N ALA A 124 -2.49 -14.61 -4.18
CA ALA A 124 -3.95 -14.72 -4.05
C ALA A 124 -4.72 -13.70 -4.92
N PRO A 125 -4.48 -12.37 -4.80
CA PRO A 125 -5.16 -11.41 -5.67
C PRO A 125 -4.71 -11.51 -7.13
N ALA A 126 -3.47 -11.92 -7.40
CA ALA A 126 -3.03 -12.21 -8.77
C ALA A 126 -3.85 -13.34 -9.42
N LEU A 127 -4.17 -14.38 -8.65
CA LEU A 127 -4.98 -15.50 -9.11
C LEU A 127 -6.42 -15.08 -9.40
N GLU A 128 -7.03 -14.27 -8.53
CA GLU A 128 -8.37 -13.72 -8.74
C GLU A 128 -8.47 -12.95 -10.06
N ASP A 129 -7.46 -12.10 -10.35
CA ASP A 129 -7.39 -11.35 -11.61
C ASP A 129 -7.26 -12.25 -12.84
N VAL A 130 -6.45 -13.30 -12.77
CA VAL A 130 -6.28 -14.26 -13.86
C VAL A 130 -7.57 -15.06 -14.09
N LEU A 131 -8.27 -15.45 -13.03
CA LEU A 131 -9.56 -16.14 -13.13
C LEU A 131 -10.65 -15.23 -13.72
N ALA A 132 -10.71 -13.96 -13.28
CA ALA A 132 -11.61 -12.98 -13.89
C ALA A 132 -11.32 -12.79 -15.38
N LEU A 133 -10.04 -12.73 -15.76
CA LEU A 133 -9.61 -12.63 -17.15
C LEU A 133 -10.02 -13.86 -17.99
N GLN A 134 -9.98 -15.07 -17.42
CA GLN A 134 -10.47 -16.28 -18.08
C GLN A 134 -11.98 -16.20 -18.36
N GLN A 135 -12.78 -15.70 -17.42
CA GLN A 135 -14.23 -15.54 -17.60
C GLN A 135 -14.58 -14.53 -18.71
N LEU A 136 -13.73 -13.52 -18.92
CA LEU A 136 -13.90 -12.50 -19.95
C LEU A 136 -13.42 -12.94 -21.36
N GLY A 137 -12.99 -14.20 -21.53
CA GLY A 137 -12.52 -14.69 -22.83
C GLY A 137 -11.05 -14.34 -23.15
N GLY A 138 -10.27 -14.02 -22.12
CA GLY A 138 -8.81 -14.11 -22.17
C GLY A 138 -8.05 -12.88 -22.64
N GLY A 139 -8.69 -11.76 -23.00
CA GLY A 139 -7.98 -10.48 -23.22
C GLY A 139 -6.86 -10.50 -24.27
N GLY A 140 -6.89 -11.46 -25.21
CA GLY A 140 -5.83 -11.70 -26.20
C GLY A 140 -4.81 -12.78 -25.83
N LEU A 141 -4.92 -13.39 -24.65
CA LEU A 141 -4.17 -14.57 -24.23
C LEU A 141 -4.97 -15.84 -24.50
N SER A 142 -4.27 -16.94 -24.79
CA SER A 142 -4.93 -18.24 -24.99
C SER A 142 -5.43 -18.78 -23.66
N VAL A 143 -6.53 -19.54 -23.70
CA VAL A 143 -7.13 -20.15 -22.51
C VAL A 143 -6.13 -21.06 -21.80
N GLU A 144 -5.30 -21.76 -22.56
CA GLU A 144 -4.22 -22.62 -22.05
C GLU A 144 -3.18 -21.81 -21.28
N SER A 145 -2.69 -20.70 -21.87
CA SER A 145 -1.69 -19.85 -21.21
C SER A 145 -2.21 -19.25 -19.90
N LEU A 146 -3.50 -18.92 -19.83
CA LEU A 146 -4.13 -18.42 -18.61
C LEU A 146 -4.32 -19.53 -17.57
N ALA A 147 -4.64 -20.75 -18.00
CA ALA A 147 -4.75 -21.90 -17.13
C ALA A 147 -3.39 -22.28 -16.52
N GLU A 148 -2.32 -22.27 -17.31
CA GLU A 148 -0.96 -22.49 -16.86
C GLU A 148 -0.52 -21.43 -15.84
N ARG A 149 -0.79 -20.14 -16.12
CA ARG A 149 -0.51 -19.06 -15.16
C ARG A 149 -1.30 -19.24 -13.86
N ALA A 150 -2.59 -19.58 -13.94
CA ALA A 150 -3.40 -19.82 -12.75
C ALA A 150 -2.86 -21.00 -11.92
N ALA A 151 -2.44 -22.10 -12.55
CA ALA A 151 -1.84 -23.24 -11.88
C ALA A 151 -0.51 -22.86 -11.19
N SER A 152 0.34 -22.11 -11.89
CA SER A 152 1.62 -21.60 -11.34
C SER A 152 1.40 -20.69 -10.12
N LEU A 153 0.43 -19.77 -10.20
CA LEU A 153 0.10 -18.88 -9.08
C LEU A 153 -0.46 -19.64 -7.87
N ARG A 154 -1.29 -20.67 -8.09
CA ARG A 154 -1.77 -21.54 -7.00
C ARG A 154 -0.63 -22.26 -6.29
N ALA A 155 0.29 -22.85 -7.04
CA ALA A 155 1.44 -23.53 -6.45
C ALA A 155 2.29 -22.55 -5.61
N LYS A 156 2.58 -21.35 -6.13
CA LYS A 156 3.32 -20.31 -5.38
C LYS A 156 2.55 -19.83 -4.15
N GLN A 157 1.24 -19.72 -4.23
CA GLN A 157 0.38 -19.35 -3.09
C GLN A 157 0.46 -20.41 -1.99
N GLU A 158 0.30 -21.69 -2.33
CA GLU A 158 0.40 -22.80 -1.39
C GLU A 158 1.78 -22.87 -0.72
N GLU A 159 2.86 -22.60 -1.45
CA GLU A 159 4.21 -22.52 -0.88
C GLU A 159 4.35 -21.39 0.15
N VAL A 160 3.81 -20.20 -0.15
CA VAL A 160 3.82 -19.06 0.79
C VAL A 160 2.96 -19.35 2.00
N GLU A 161 1.78 -19.94 1.81
CA GLU A 161 0.88 -20.30 2.92
C GLU A 161 1.49 -21.40 3.81
N ARG A 162 2.13 -22.41 3.22
CA ARG A 162 2.86 -23.44 3.97
C ARG A 162 4.01 -22.83 4.76
N ALA A 163 4.81 -21.96 4.13
CA ALA A 163 5.91 -21.29 4.83
C ALA A 163 5.40 -20.39 5.96
N ALA A 164 4.31 -19.66 5.75
CA ALA A 164 3.68 -18.83 6.77
C ALA A 164 3.12 -19.68 7.92
N LYS A 165 2.57 -20.86 7.61
CA LYS A 165 2.10 -21.81 8.62
C LYS A 165 3.25 -22.42 9.40
N GLU A 166 4.33 -22.85 8.74
CA GLU A 166 5.54 -23.36 9.41
C GLU A 166 6.16 -22.29 10.31
N GLU A 167 6.20 -21.02 9.88
CA GLU A 167 6.63 -19.90 10.70
C GLU A 167 5.70 -19.67 11.90
N ALA A 168 4.38 -19.80 11.71
CA ALA A 168 3.40 -19.67 12.78
C ALA A 168 3.49 -20.82 13.80
N ASP A 169 3.63 -22.06 13.32
CA ASP A 169 3.78 -23.26 14.15
C ASP A 169 5.10 -23.18 14.95
N PHE A 170 6.22 -22.75 14.34
CA PHE A 170 7.47 -22.49 15.05
C PHE A 170 7.33 -21.42 16.13
N LYS A 171 6.58 -20.33 15.87
CA LYS A 171 6.28 -19.30 16.87
C LYS A 171 5.37 -19.82 18.00
N ALA A 172 4.52 -20.81 17.72
CA ALA A 172 3.62 -21.40 18.70
C ALA A 172 4.31 -22.45 19.60
N ASP A 173 5.27 -23.20 19.05
CA ASP A 173 5.96 -24.29 19.75
C ASP A 173 7.00 -23.81 20.78
N ASP A 174 7.57 -22.60 20.65
CA ASP A 174 8.48 -22.01 21.65
C ASP A 174 8.15 -20.53 21.98
N PRO A 175 7.09 -20.27 22.75
CA PRO A 175 6.71 -18.92 23.17
C PRO A 175 7.79 -18.22 24.01
N ILE A 176 8.60 -19.01 24.74
CA ILE A 176 9.65 -18.51 25.65
C ILE A 176 10.87 -18.08 24.83
N GLY A 177 11.29 -18.89 23.86
CA GLY A 177 12.37 -18.56 22.93
C GLY A 177 12.04 -17.32 22.10
N MET A 178 10.79 -17.20 21.61
CA MET A 178 10.36 -16.02 20.86
C MET A 178 10.27 -14.76 21.74
N ALA A 179 9.85 -14.90 23.00
CA ALA A 179 9.92 -13.82 23.98
C ALA A 179 11.37 -13.38 24.24
N MET A 180 12.31 -14.32 24.33
CA MET A 180 13.75 -13.99 24.48
C MET A 180 14.33 -13.29 23.25
N VAL A 181 13.93 -13.67 22.04
CA VAL A 181 14.35 -12.98 20.79
C VAL A 181 13.85 -11.54 20.80
N ASN A 182 12.57 -11.31 21.12
CA ASN A 182 12.01 -9.96 21.21
C ASN A 182 12.68 -9.12 22.33
N VAL A 183 13.01 -9.75 23.47
CA VAL A 183 13.75 -9.08 24.55
C VAL A 183 15.16 -8.71 24.09
N LYS A 184 15.83 -9.57 23.31
CA LYS A 184 17.14 -9.31 22.76
C LYS A 184 17.12 -8.18 21.72
N GLU A 185 16.15 -8.16 20.81
CA GLU A 185 16.03 -7.06 19.84
C GLU A 185 15.81 -5.71 20.54
N ARG A 186 14.93 -5.68 21.55
CA ARG A 186 14.74 -4.48 22.39
C ARG A 186 16.01 -4.09 23.14
N PHE A 187 16.77 -5.07 23.62
CA PHE A 187 18.05 -4.83 24.26
C PHE A 187 19.04 -4.19 23.28
N ASP A 188 19.19 -4.76 22.09
CA ASP A 188 20.10 -4.27 21.05
C ASP A 188 19.70 -2.86 20.59
N GLU A 189 18.40 -2.57 20.42
CA GLU A 189 17.88 -1.22 20.12
C GLU A 189 18.24 -0.20 21.21
N VAL A 190 18.08 -0.56 22.49
CA VAL A 190 18.39 0.31 23.62
C VAL A 190 19.89 0.54 23.72
N VAL A 191 20.69 -0.50 23.55
CA VAL A 191 22.15 -0.40 23.56
C VAL A 191 22.66 0.50 22.44
N GLU A 192 22.12 0.35 21.23
CA GLU A 192 22.49 1.18 20.09
C GLU A 192 22.04 2.63 20.25
N LYS A 193 20.80 2.85 20.69
CA LYS A 193 20.23 4.20 20.87
C LYS A 193 20.97 5.03 21.91
N TYR A 194 21.47 4.40 22.97
CA TYR A 194 22.14 5.08 24.08
C TYR A 194 23.67 4.86 24.09
N ASP A 195 24.23 4.27 23.04
CA ASP A 195 25.66 3.95 22.87
C ASP A 195 26.26 3.20 24.08
N LEU A 196 25.48 2.28 24.65
CA LEU A 196 25.81 1.54 25.88
C LEU A 196 26.75 0.36 25.57
N ARG A 197 27.95 0.66 25.07
CA ARG A 197 28.95 -0.36 24.70
C ARG A 197 29.76 -0.89 25.89
N ASP A 198 29.66 -0.23 27.04
CA ASP A 198 30.37 -0.63 28.25
C ASP A 198 29.63 -1.78 28.96
N GLY A 199 30.35 -2.88 29.22
CA GLY A 199 29.77 -4.15 29.67
C GLY A 199 28.97 -4.09 30.99
N GLU A 200 29.24 -3.13 31.88
CA GLU A 200 28.46 -2.94 33.11
C GLU A 200 27.06 -2.38 32.82
N ALA A 201 26.94 -1.36 31.96
CA ALA A 201 25.65 -0.76 31.62
C ALA A 201 24.77 -1.70 30.78
N ALA A 202 25.39 -2.45 29.88
CA ALA A 202 24.74 -3.52 29.13
C ALA A 202 24.18 -4.62 30.06
N GLY A 203 24.94 -5.01 31.09
CA GLY A 203 24.46 -5.98 32.09
C GLY A 203 23.23 -5.50 32.87
N GLU A 204 23.23 -4.23 33.32
CA GLU A 204 22.09 -3.65 34.03
C GLU A 204 20.82 -3.58 33.19
N VAL A 205 20.93 -3.25 31.90
CA VAL A 205 19.79 -3.18 30.98
C VAL A 205 19.22 -4.57 30.68
N ALA A 206 20.08 -5.59 30.55
CA ALA A 206 19.65 -6.98 30.34
C ALA A 206 18.89 -7.55 31.55
N ASP A 207 19.40 -7.31 32.77
CA ASP A 207 18.72 -7.68 34.01
C ASP A 207 17.37 -6.95 34.16
N TRP A 208 17.30 -5.68 33.77
CA TRP A 208 16.06 -4.92 33.78
C TRP A 208 15.00 -5.52 32.85
N LEU A 209 15.36 -5.82 31.59
CA LEU A 209 14.44 -6.34 30.58
C LEU A 209 13.96 -7.77 30.86
N THR A 210 14.74 -8.58 31.60
CA THR A 210 14.41 -9.98 31.91
C THR A 210 13.73 -10.16 33.27
N SER A 211 13.84 -9.19 34.19
CA SER A 211 13.27 -9.27 35.55
C SER A 211 11.74 -9.20 35.63
N GLY A 212 11.04 -8.75 34.58
CA GLY A 212 9.57 -8.66 34.54
C GLY A 212 8.94 -7.57 35.43
N GLU A 213 9.74 -6.83 36.20
CA GLU A 213 9.29 -5.78 37.11
C GLU A 213 9.50 -4.38 36.48
N TRP A 214 8.44 -3.87 35.83
CA TRP A 214 8.41 -2.55 35.19
C TRP A 214 8.23 -1.38 36.17
N ASP A 215 8.03 -1.66 37.46
CA ASP A 215 7.84 -0.64 38.49
C ASP A 215 9.17 -0.21 39.10
N VAL A 216 9.47 1.08 38.99
CA VAL A 216 10.60 1.70 39.69
C VAL A 216 10.30 1.71 41.19
N THR A 217 10.81 0.71 41.90
CA THR A 217 10.66 0.59 43.35
C THR A 217 11.71 1.45 44.09
N PRO A 218 11.34 2.09 45.22
CA PRO A 218 12.25 2.92 46.02
C PRO A 218 13.55 2.18 46.44
N LYS A 219 13.44 0.87 46.68
CA LYS A 219 14.55 -0.02 46.99
C LYS A 219 15.64 -0.04 45.91
N ARG A 220 15.21 0.02 44.64
CA ARG A 220 16.11 0.03 43.47
C ARG A 220 16.84 1.37 43.31
N ILE A 221 16.13 2.48 43.54
CA ILE A 221 16.74 3.82 43.57
C ILE A 221 17.77 3.91 44.70
N ALA A 222 17.41 3.40 45.87
CA ALA A 222 18.26 3.38 47.05
C ALA A 222 19.56 2.59 46.84
N GLN A 223 19.48 1.40 46.24
CA GLN A 223 20.66 0.60 45.89
C GLN A 223 21.54 1.27 44.83
N ARG A 224 20.95 1.83 43.77
CA ARG A 224 21.69 2.47 42.65
C ARG A 224 22.48 3.71 43.09
N PHE A 225 21.91 4.51 43.99
CA PHE A 225 22.56 5.73 44.51
C PHE A 225 23.22 5.54 45.88
N LYS A 226 23.33 4.30 46.37
CA LYS A 226 23.90 3.94 47.69
C LYS A 226 23.34 4.81 48.82
N MET A 227 22.02 4.97 48.85
CA MET A 227 21.29 5.77 49.83
C MET A 227 20.26 4.92 50.57
N GLU A 228 19.78 5.40 51.71
CA GLU A 228 18.78 4.68 52.51
C GLU A 228 17.42 4.61 51.80
N GLU A 229 16.69 3.52 52.00
CA GLU A 229 15.43 3.20 51.29
C GLU A 229 14.34 4.27 51.47
N GLU A 230 14.34 4.98 52.61
CA GLU A 230 13.46 6.12 52.87
C GLU A 230 13.77 7.35 51.99
N ALA A 231 15.02 7.54 51.55
CA ALA A 231 15.41 8.63 50.65
C ALA A 231 14.97 8.36 49.19
N GLY A 232 14.85 7.08 48.80
CA GLY A 232 14.33 6.67 47.48
C GLY A 232 12.85 6.99 47.26
N LEU A 233 12.07 7.15 48.34
CA LEU A 233 10.65 7.55 48.27
C LEU A 233 10.45 8.97 47.72
N GLY A 234 11.43 9.87 47.91
CA GLY A 234 11.37 11.26 47.42
C GLY A 234 11.42 11.41 45.90
N PHE A 235 11.95 10.41 45.18
CA PHE A 235 12.06 10.42 43.72
C PHE A 235 10.81 9.90 43.00
N ARG A 236 9.90 9.25 43.74
CA ARG A 236 8.67 8.66 43.18
C ARG A 236 7.72 9.70 42.56
N GLY A 237 7.87 10.98 42.93
CA GLY A 237 7.06 12.10 42.43
C GLY A 237 7.40 12.60 41.03
N LEU A 238 8.49 12.12 40.39
CA LEU A 238 8.87 12.53 39.03
C LEU A 238 8.42 11.54 37.95
N GLY A 239 8.12 10.29 38.31
CA GLY A 239 7.75 9.23 37.36
C GLY A 239 6.25 9.06 37.12
N SER A 240 5.38 9.75 37.86
CA SER A 240 3.91 9.64 37.68
C SER A 240 3.33 10.60 36.63
N LEU A 241 4.16 11.36 35.93
CA LEU A 241 3.71 12.13 34.76
C LEU A 241 3.73 11.22 33.51
N GLY A 242 2.74 10.34 33.51
CA GLY A 242 2.03 9.76 32.37
C GLY A 242 2.82 9.42 31.10
N PHE A 243 2.98 8.11 30.87
CA PHE A 243 2.60 7.52 29.58
C PHE A 243 1.84 6.23 29.87
N GLY A 244 0.51 6.35 29.87
CA GLY A 244 -0.41 5.23 29.84
C GLY A 244 -0.82 4.92 28.41
N VAL A 245 -0.83 3.62 28.12
CA VAL A 245 -1.30 2.92 26.90
C VAL A 245 -0.36 3.00 25.70
#